data_AF-A0A2V6PKN8-F1
#
_entry.id   AF-A0A2V6PKN8-F1
#
_cell.length_a   1.000
_cell.length_b   1.000
_cell.length_c   1.000
_cell.angle_alpha   90.00
_cell.angle_beta   90.00
_cell.angle_gamma   90.00
#
_symmetry.space_group_name_H-M   'P 1'
#
loop_
_entity.id
_entity.type
_entity.pdbx_description
1 polymer ?
#
loop_
_entity_poly.entity_id
_entity_poly.type
_entity_poly.pdbx_seq_one_letter_code
_entity_poly.pdbx_strand_id
1 'polypeptide(L)'
;MKIGVDDWHFKFSESETLLLDVFLDNGQHALLEVNPMKNPHVCNGEVPEMIVFCELPGEKVAEQNCPARWISRPPDKSCSWSNVQMPLALMQQIKDRMGL
;
A
#
# COMPACT_ATOMS: atom_id res chain seq x y z
N MET A 1 -7.30 12.28 11.11
CA MET A 1 -6.77 11.21 11.99
C MET A 1 -6.04 10.24 11.08
N LYS A 2 -4.80 9.86 11.41
CA LYS A 2 -4.08 8.86 10.62
C LYS A 2 -4.53 7.47 11.08
N ILE A 3 -4.60 6.52 10.16
CA ILE A 3 -4.99 5.13 10.41
C ILE A 3 -3.72 4.29 10.35
N GLY A 4 -3.34 3.62 11.43
CA GLY A 4 -2.18 2.73 11.45
C GLY A 4 -2.48 1.38 10.80
N VAL A 5 -1.45 0.72 10.27
CA VAL A 5 -1.49 -0.73 10.01
C VAL A 5 -1.01 -1.45 11.27
N ASP A 6 -1.86 -2.29 11.84
CA ASP A 6 -1.58 -3.09 13.04
C ASP A 6 -1.00 -4.47 12.70
N ASP A 7 -1.50 -5.10 11.63
CA ASP A 7 -1.07 -6.43 11.19
C ASP A 7 -1.15 -6.55 9.66
N TRP A 8 -0.39 -7.49 9.07
CA TRP A 8 -0.33 -7.69 7.63
C TRP A 8 0.06 -9.11 7.21
N HIS A 9 -0.52 -9.55 6.08
CA HIS A 9 -0.19 -10.83 5.46
C HIS A 9 0.13 -10.65 3.98
N PHE A 10 1.33 -11.08 3.57
CA PHE A 10 1.71 -11.13 2.16
C PHE A 10 0.93 -12.23 1.44
N LYS A 11 0.30 -11.86 0.33
CA LYS A 11 -0.33 -12.77 -0.62
C LYS A 11 0.67 -13.18 -1.69
N PHE A 12 0.43 -14.36 -2.24
CA PHE A 12 1.06 -14.74 -3.50
C PHE A 12 0.48 -13.90 -4.63
N SER A 13 1.36 -13.33 -5.45
CA SER A 13 1.03 -12.68 -6.71
C SER A 13 1.92 -13.29 -7.79
N GLU A 14 1.35 -13.54 -8.97
CA GLU A 14 2.11 -14.00 -10.13
C GLU A 14 2.85 -12.84 -10.83
N SER A 15 2.48 -11.59 -10.52
CA SER A 15 3.15 -10.39 -11.00
C SER A 15 4.29 -9.95 -10.08
N GLU A 16 5.13 -9.03 -10.55
CA GLU A 16 6.18 -8.38 -9.73
C GLU A 16 5.60 -7.48 -8.62
N THR A 17 4.28 -7.28 -8.59
CA THR A 17 3.56 -6.53 -7.58
C THR A 17 3.41 -7.35 -6.29
N LEU A 18 3.73 -6.75 -5.14
CA LEU A 18 3.41 -7.37 -3.85
C LEU A 18 1.98 -7.02 -3.45
N LEU A 19 1.22 -8.04 -3.07
CA LEU A 19 -0.12 -7.89 -2.54
C LEU A 19 -0.13 -8.25 -1.06
N LEU A 20 -0.77 -7.46 -0.22
CA LEU A 20 -0.90 -7.71 1.20
C LEU A 20 -2.34 -7.50 1.67
N ASP A 21 -2.83 -8.40 2.52
CA ASP A 21 -3.90 -8.03 3.44
C ASP A 21 -3.31 -7.17 4.55
N VAL A 22 -3.91 -6.03 4.85
CA VAL A 22 -3.53 -5.16 5.97
C VAL A 22 -4.71 -4.95 6.90
N PHE A 23 -4.47 -5.10 8.20
CA PHE A 23 -5.45 -4.86 9.25
C PHE A 23 -5.14 -3.51 9.88
N LEU A 24 -6.13 -2.63 9.82
CA LEU A 24 -6.00 -1.25 10.23
C LEU A 24 -6.43 -1.09 11.70
N ASP A 25 -5.82 -0.12 12.40
CA ASP A 25 -6.09 0.15 13.84
C ASP A 25 -7.53 0.61 14.14
N ASN A 26 -8.27 0.99 13.10
CA ASN A 26 -9.68 1.31 13.16
C ASN A 26 -10.60 0.07 13.00
N GLY A 27 -10.02 -1.14 13.00
CA GLY A 27 -10.73 -2.41 12.88
C GLY A 27 -11.09 -2.80 11.45
N GLN A 28 -10.59 -2.07 10.45
CA GLN A 28 -10.83 -2.40 9.04
C GLN A 28 -9.81 -3.38 8.48
N HIS A 29 -10.23 -4.12 7.47
CA HIS A 29 -9.36 -4.95 6.65
C HIS A 29 -9.31 -4.34 5.24
N ALA A 30 -8.10 -4.06 4.78
CA ALA A 30 -7.81 -3.46 3.49
C ALA A 30 -6.82 -4.31 2.68
N LEU A 31 -6.79 -4.07 1.38
CA LEU A 31 -5.77 -4.64 0.49
C LEU A 31 -4.73 -3.56 0.22
N LEU A 32 -3.45 -3.91 0.39
CA LEU A 32 -2.34 -3.07 0.00
C LEU A 32 -1.66 -3.68 -1.23
N GLU A 33 -1.52 -2.86 -2.27
CA GLU A 33 -0.77 -3.16 -3.47
C GLU A 33 0.54 -2.35 -3.45
N VAL A 34 1.65 -3.03 -3.72
CA VAL A 34 2.98 -2.42 -3.77
C VAL A 34 3.62 -2.71 -5.12
N ASN A 35 3.80 -1.66 -5.92
CA ASN A 35 4.36 -1.77 -7.25
C ASN A 35 5.86 -1.39 -7.28
N PRO A 36 6.72 -2.24 -7.85
CA PRO A 36 8.14 -1.93 -8.06
C PRO A 36 8.28 -0.84 -9.12
N MET A 37 8.63 0.37 -8.67
CA MET A 37 8.86 1.51 -9.55
C MET A 37 10.32 1.97 -9.43
N LYS A 38 11.11 1.68 -10.47
CA LYS A 38 12.49 2.17 -10.59
C LYS A 38 12.48 3.63 -11.02
N ASN A 39 12.93 4.54 -10.14
CA ASN A 39 13.18 5.93 -10.55
C ASN A 39 14.67 6.11 -10.87
N PRO A 40 15.05 6.25 -12.16
CA PRO A 40 16.46 6.38 -12.54
C PRO A 40 17.12 7.67 -12.03
N HIS A 41 16.35 8.62 -11.50
CA HIS A 41 16.84 9.92 -11.03
C HIS A 41 17.02 10.02 -9.52
N VAL A 42 16.77 8.96 -8.75
CA VAL A 42 16.92 8.98 -7.28
C VAL A 42 18.08 8.06 -6.87
N CYS A 43 19.19 8.66 -6.41
CA CYS A 43 20.28 7.92 -5.78
C CYS A 43 19.79 7.33 -4.45
N ASN A 44 19.90 6.01 -4.26
CA ASN A 44 19.53 5.27 -3.03
C ASN A 44 18.05 5.31 -2.61
N GLY A 45 17.10 5.61 -3.49
CA GLY A 45 15.70 5.88 -3.09
C GLY A 45 14.65 5.28 -4.01
N GLU A 46 14.60 3.95 -4.07
CA GLU A 46 13.44 3.24 -4.58
C GLU A 46 12.32 3.32 -3.53
N VAL A 47 11.51 4.38 -3.59
CA VAL A 47 10.25 4.42 -2.85
C VAL A 47 9.20 3.74 -3.71
N PRO A 48 8.71 2.55 -3.32
CA PRO A 48 7.71 1.83 -4.09
C PRO A 48 6.41 2.65 -4.15
N GLU A 49 5.64 2.46 -5.21
CA GLU A 49 4.27 2.96 -5.25
C GLU A 49 3.41 2.03 -4.39
N MET A 50 2.69 2.61 -3.42
CA MET A 50 1.87 1.87 -2.47
C MET A 50 0.44 2.41 -2.52
N ILE A 51 -0.51 1.49 -2.72
CA ILE A 51 -1.92 1.79 -2.95
C ILE A 51 -2.72 0.94 -1.97
N VAL A 52 -3.56 1.57 -1.16
CA VAL A 52 -4.49 0.88 -0.27
C VAL A 52 -5.91 0.96 -0.82
N PHE A 53 -6.61 -0.15 -0.71
CA PHE A 53 -8.00 -0.30 -1.13
C PHE A 53 -8.86 -0.52 0.10
N CYS A 54 -10.00 0.16 0.14
CA CYS A 54 -11.05 -0.03 1.15
C CYS A 54 -10.63 0.41 2.57
N GLU A 55 -10.01 1.59 2.67
CA GLU A 55 -9.57 2.20 3.93
C GLU A 55 -10.65 3.00 4.69
N LEU A 56 -11.83 3.23 4.11
CA LEU A 56 -12.91 3.97 4.77
C LEU A 56 -14.06 3.05 5.20
N PRO A 57 -14.79 3.38 6.29
CA PRO A 57 -15.88 2.55 6.77
C PRO A 57 -16.96 2.30 5.70
N GLY A 58 -17.34 1.04 5.54
CA GLY A 58 -18.35 0.61 4.57
C GLY A 58 -17.80 0.20 3.20
N GLU A 59 -16.53 0.44 2.91
CA GLU A 59 -15.87 -0.03 1.69
C GLU A 59 -15.55 -1.53 1.78
N LYS A 60 -15.74 -2.28 0.68
CA LYS A 60 -15.45 -3.71 0.59
C LYS A 60 -14.59 -4.02 -0.63
N VAL A 61 -13.54 -4.83 -0.42
CA VAL A 61 -12.53 -5.15 -1.45
C VAL A 61 -13.14 -5.87 -2.67
N ALA A 62 -14.31 -6.50 -2.51
CA ALA A 62 -15.00 -7.23 -3.58
C ALA A 62 -15.81 -6.34 -4.55
N GLU A 63 -15.93 -5.03 -4.31
CA GLU A 63 -16.64 -4.15 -5.23
C GLU A 63 -15.72 -3.77 -6.39
N GLN A 64 -16.20 -3.93 -7.64
CA GLN A 64 -15.50 -3.47 -8.85
C GLN A 64 -15.12 -1.98 -8.82
N ASN A 65 -15.65 -1.22 -7.85
CA ASN A 65 -15.42 0.20 -7.64
C ASN A 65 -14.78 0.51 -6.27
N CYS A 66 -14.11 -0.43 -5.59
CA CYS A 66 -13.42 -0.11 -4.33
C CYS A 66 -12.40 1.03 -4.57
N PRO A 67 -12.52 2.18 -3.88
CA PRO A 67 -11.66 3.32 -4.13
C PRO A 67 -10.19 3.01 -3.79
N ALA A 68 -9.31 3.24 -4.75
CA ALA A 68 -7.87 3.19 -4.59
C ALA A 68 -7.36 4.50 -3.97
N ARG A 69 -6.50 4.42 -2.96
CA ARG A 69 -5.85 5.59 -2.36
C ARG A 69 -4.36 5.37 -2.20
N TRP A 70 -3.59 6.39 -2.56
CA TRP A 70 -2.14 6.30 -2.58
C TRP A 70 -1.55 6.65 -1.23
N ILE A 71 -0.66 5.81 -0.75
CA ILE A 71 0.17 6.04 0.42
C ILE A 71 1.49 6.71 -0.01
N SER A 72 2.03 6.30 -1.14
CA SER A 72 3.25 6.87 -1.72
C SER A 72 3.11 7.11 -3.21
N ARG A 73 3.69 8.23 -3.66
CA ARG A 73 3.95 8.55 -5.08
C ARG A 73 2.76 8.25 -6.01
N PRO A 74 1.67 9.02 -5.97
CA PRO A 74 0.61 8.88 -6.96
C PRO A 74 1.11 9.23 -8.36
N PRO A 75 0.54 8.61 -9.40
CA PRO A 75 0.91 8.89 -10.79
C PRO A 75 0.55 10.32 -11.20
N ASP A 76 -0.49 10.90 -10.58
CA ASP A 76 -0.91 12.28 -10.81
C ASP A 76 -1.47 12.95 -9.55
N LYS A 77 -1.79 14.25 -9.65
CA LYS A 77 -2.33 15.04 -8.54
C LYS A 77 -3.83 14.83 -8.29
N SER A 78 -4.53 14.16 -9.20
CA SER A 78 -5.95 13.85 -9.10
C SER A 78 -6.22 12.59 -8.27
N CYS A 79 -5.20 11.74 -8.10
CA CYS A 79 -5.25 10.59 -7.20
C CYS A 79 -5.54 11.00 -5.76
N SER A 80 -6.43 10.24 -5.11
CA SER A 80 -6.74 10.44 -3.71
C SER A 80 -5.62 9.91 -2.81
N TRP A 81 -5.20 10.72 -1.84
CA TRP A 81 -4.24 10.30 -0.83
C TRP A 81 -4.92 9.51 0.27
N SER A 82 -4.24 8.46 0.70
CA SER A 82 -4.60 7.64 1.84
C SER A 82 -4.24 8.35 3.15
N ASN A 83 -5.02 8.08 4.20
CA ASN A 83 -4.66 8.45 5.57
C ASN A 83 -3.90 7.35 6.32
N VAL A 84 -3.62 6.22 5.64
CA VAL A 84 -2.93 5.07 6.21
C VAL A 84 -1.46 5.39 6.41
N GLN A 85 -0.95 5.04 7.58
CA GLN A 85 0.45 5.15 7.93
C GLN A 85 1.08 3.76 8.03
N MET A 86 2.12 3.56 7.23
CA MET A 86 2.86 2.31 7.19
C MET A 86 3.82 2.21 8.39
N PRO A 87 3.78 1.13 9.18
CA PRO A 87 4.76 0.90 10.24
C PRO A 87 6.13 0.62 9.63
N LEU A 88 7.19 1.04 10.34
CA LEU A 88 8.58 0.90 9.87
C LEU A 88 8.95 -0.56 9.59
N ALA A 89 8.44 -1.50 10.40
CA ALA A 89 8.67 -2.93 10.21
C ALA A 89 8.08 -3.44 8.89
N LEU A 90 6.85 -3.05 8.54
CA LEU A 90 6.24 -3.40 7.26
C LEU A 90 7.02 -2.77 6.10
N MET A 91 7.40 -1.49 6.23
CA MET A 91 8.22 -0.82 5.22
C MET A 91 9.55 -1.54 4.97
N GLN A 92 10.21 -2.05 6.00
CA GLN A 92 11.44 -2.83 5.85
C GLN A 92 11.18 -4.17 5.15
N GLN A 93 10.14 -4.91 5.55
CA GLN A 93 9.80 -6.19 4.91
C GLN A 93 9.43 -6.03 3.43
N ILE A 94 8.76 -4.93 3.08
CA ILE A 94 8.46 -4.58 1.69
C ILE A 94 9.77 -4.39 0.92
N LYS A 95 10.70 -3.58 1.43
CA LYS A 95 12.00 -3.35 0.79
C LYS A 95 12.79 -4.64 0.61
N ASP A 96 12.89 -5.45 1.66
CA ASP A 96 13.61 -6.73 1.62
C ASP A 96 13.06 -7.67 0.54
N ARG A 97 11.73 -7.73 0.39
CA ARG A 97 11.06 -8.55 -0.65
C ARG A 97 11.21 -7.99 -2.06
N MET A 98 11.37 -6.68 -2.18
CA MET A 98 11.62 -6.02 -3.46
C MET A 98 13.11 -5.99 -3.83
N GLY A 99 14.00 -6.37 -2.90
CA GLY A 99 15.45 -6.33 -3.09
C GLY A 99 16.07 -4.93 -2.97
N LEU A 100 15.50 -4.07 -2.11
CA LEU A 100 15.82 -2.64 -1.95
C LEU A 100 16.50 -2.31 -0.62
#